data_AF-A0A3D4A0B2-F1
#
_entry.id   AF-A0A3D4A0B2-F1
#
_cell.length_a   1.000
_cell.length_b   1.000
_cell.length_c   1.000
_cell.angle_alpha   90.00
_cell.angle_beta   90.00
_cell.angle_gamma   90.00
#
_symmetry.space_group_name_H-M   'P 1'
#
loop_
_entity.id
_entity.type
_entity.pdbx_description
1 polymer ?
#
loop_
_entity_poly.entity_id
_entity_poly.type
_entity_poly.pdbx_seq_one_letter_code
_entity_poly.pdbx_strand_id
1 'polypeptide(L)'
;MNIQTQPSDDILSQWQTMAIETEPTVSIPYSVIREQVLRSVALGVRGLYFQSSTRLDHVDLNTRDRQHAMFLVNREIQLLEPWLAGGTTSGEIKTGDDSVEARLIQTQRARLVLVFDKHKYTSMYPTVNQRNLNLSIPSIPITYKSYEISPASIKRVKSQRAGTTSITLDFDNPVKLIVLTADPLVRDYLQRTISHNQNRILSAQQDLLNLKLQNTIKVLRTVRTAIPNELINSDVVMTTELVEQSRHRLLNQEWELAENLIARADHSIDHIRNKIWSAQLKKWPSPVAHPLLLAFETLPAYVNSMSQVSAGYWSTNRLQGGDFESLTSLVNRKWQYYRHPSHSIESVVSMSSEFVRQGRHCLKINTSISDDRLIDSSFTESPMWLASPPVAVHAGQMVKINGWVNIPEKLISNGDGLLVFDSIGGVSLAERFHQTSGWQPFTFLRMAPSDGNVTVTFVMMGIGEAKIDNVSVQLLEQSRRSKPRPAVQTQHNPLISPTQSIFAPN
;
A
#
# COMPACT_ATOMS: atom_id res chain seq x y z
N MET A 1 10.78 16.03 -4.76
CA MET A 1 9.87 14.95 -4.30
C MET A 1 10.70 13.85 -3.67
N ASN A 2 10.26 13.39 -2.51
CA ASN A 2 10.88 12.26 -1.82
C ASN A 2 10.30 10.95 -2.38
N ILE A 3 11.16 10.03 -2.80
CA ILE A 3 10.80 8.71 -3.30
C ILE A 3 11.26 7.67 -2.29
N GLN A 4 10.29 6.98 -1.70
CA GLN A 4 10.56 5.91 -0.75
C GLN A 4 11.04 4.66 -1.51
N THR A 5 12.20 4.15 -1.12
CA THR A 5 12.73 2.88 -1.65
C THR A 5 12.63 1.73 -0.65
N GLN A 6 12.12 2.03 0.55
CA GLN A 6 11.89 1.12 1.65
C GLN A 6 10.61 1.47 2.40
N PRO A 7 9.98 0.49 3.07
CA PRO A 7 8.89 0.73 4.02
C PRO A 7 9.28 1.78 5.06
N SER A 8 8.31 2.56 5.54
CA SER A 8 8.57 3.54 6.60
C SER A 8 8.86 2.87 7.93
N ASP A 9 9.49 3.61 8.85
CA ASP A 9 9.86 3.10 10.18
C ASP A 9 8.65 2.61 10.98
N ASP A 10 7.48 3.27 10.83
CA ASP A 10 6.23 2.83 11.47
C ASP A 10 5.82 1.43 11.01
N ILE A 11 5.95 1.17 9.70
CA ILE A 11 5.58 -0.09 9.08
C ILE A 11 6.59 -1.17 9.45
N LEU A 12 7.89 -0.86 9.41
CA LEU A 12 8.95 -1.77 9.83
C LEU A 12 8.79 -2.15 11.31
N SER A 13 8.52 -1.18 12.18
CA SER A 13 8.27 -1.41 13.60
C SER A 13 7.09 -2.36 13.82
N GLN A 14 5.97 -2.16 13.10
CA GLN A 14 4.84 -3.07 13.18
C GLN A 14 5.17 -4.47 12.69
N TRP A 15 5.87 -4.60 11.57
CA TRP A 15 6.26 -5.91 11.06
C TRP A 15 7.20 -6.64 12.02
N GLN A 16 8.20 -5.96 12.56
CA GLN A 16 9.12 -6.52 13.55
C GLN A 16 8.40 -6.98 14.81
N THR A 17 7.48 -6.15 15.32
CA THR A 17 6.73 -6.47 16.55
C THR A 17 5.79 -7.66 16.31
N MET A 18 5.11 -7.72 15.16
CA MET A 18 4.13 -8.78 14.86
C MET A 18 4.75 -10.09 14.32
N ALA A 19 5.97 -10.07 13.78
CA ALA A 19 6.62 -11.21 13.13
C ALA A 19 7.66 -11.91 14.03
N ILE A 20 7.22 -12.34 15.23
CA ILE A 20 8.02 -12.83 16.38
C ILE A 20 9.05 -13.95 16.06
N GLU A 21 9.07 -14.55 14.87
CA GLU A 21 10.02 -15.62 14.52
C GLU A 21 10.77 -15.46 13.18
N THR A 22 10.38 -14.56 12.28
CA THR A 22 11.09 -14.34 11.01
C THR A 22 10.97 -12.90 10.54
N GLU A 23 12.08 -12.17 10.45
CA GLU A 23 12.10 -10.87 9.78
C GLU A 23 11.59 -11.02 8.34
N PRO A 24 10.50 -10.34 7.96
CA PRO A 24 10.04 -10.39 6.60
C PRO A 24 11.03 -9.60 5.73
N THR A 25 11.66 -10.28 4.78
CA THR A 25 12.48 -9.64 3.74
C THR A 25 11.54 -8.97 2.75
N VAL A 26 11.09 -7.75 3.08
CA VAL A 26 10.21 -6.96 2.22
C VAL A 26 10.99 -5.84 1.56
N SER A 27 10.86 -5.73 0.25
CA SER A 27 11.34 -4.61 -0.55
C SER A 27 10.18 -3.92 -1.24
N ILE A 28 10.28 -2.61 -1.46
CA ILE A 28 9.27 -1.90 -2.27
C ILE A 28 9.47 -2.33 -3.73
N PRO A 29 8.45 -2.88 -4.41
CA PRO A 29 8.59 -3.34 -5.79
C PRO A 29 9.00 -2.23 -6.75
N TYR A 30 9.81 -2.58 -7.76
CA TYR A 30 10.20 -1.66 -8.83
C TYR A 30 9.00 -0.91 -9.45
N SER A 31 7.87 -1.60 -9.67
CA SER A 31 6.65 -1.01 -10.24
C SER A 31 6.08 0.13 -9.39
N VAL A 32 6.13 0.02 -8.05
CA VAL A 32 5.66 1.07 -7.13
C VAL A 32 6.59 2.27 -7.16
N ILE A 33 7.91 2.04 -7.11
CA ILE A 33 8.91 3.11 -7.19
C ILE A 33 8.81 3.84 -8.53
N ARG A 34 8.71 3.07 -9.62
CA ARG A 34 8.51 3.57 -10.98
C ARG A 34 7.29 4.47 -11.07
N GLU A 35 6.16 4.01 -10.54
CA GLU A 35 4.92 4.79 -10.55
C GLU A 35 5.08 6.11 -9.78
N GLN A 36 5.64 6.08 -8.56
CA GLN A 36 5.89 7.29 -7.78
C GLN A 36 6.77 8.29 -8.54
N VAL A 37 7.85 7.82 -9.16
CA VAL A 37 8.75 8.65 -9.97
C VAL A 37 8.00 9.27 -11.15
N LEU A 38 7.30 8.46 -11.94
CA LEU A 38 6.61 8.92 -13.13
C LEU A 38 5.45 9.87 -12.80
N ARG A 39 4.70 9.64 -11.72
CA ARG A 39 3.67 10.57 -11.23
C ARG A 39 4.28 11.91 -10.83
N SER A 40 5.38 11.87 -10.08
CA SER A 40 6.10 13.08 -9.64
C SER A 40 6.54 13.93 -10.83
N VAL A 41 7.13 13.28 -11.82
CA VAL A 41 7.60 13.94 -13.03
C VAL A 41 6.43 14.48 -13.87
N ALA A 42 5.32 13.74 -13.96
CA ALA A 42 4.11 14.19 -14.63
C ALA A 42 3.43 15.39 -13.94
N LEU A 43 3.68 15.56 -12.63
CA LEU A 43 3.30 16.74 -11.85
C LEU A 43 4.26 17.93 -12.03
N GLY A 44 5.32 17.79 -12.83
CA GLY A 44 6.29 18.86 -13.10
C GLY A 44 7.42 18.95 -12.06
N VAL A 45 7.55 17.96 -11.18
CA VAL A 45 8.67 17.90 -10.22
C VAL A 45 10.00 17.82 -10.98
N ARG A 46 10.93 18.73 -10.65
CA ARG A 46 12.27 18.79 -11.26
C ARG A 46 13.39 18.16 -10.42
N GLY A 47 13.11 17.79 -9.17
CA GLY A 47 14.07 17.16 -8.26
C GLY A 47 13.49 15.91 -7.61
N LEU A 48 14.16 14.78 -7.80
CA LEU A 48 13.84 13.50 -7.19
C LEU A 48 14.92 13.16 -6.17
N TYR A 49 14.51 12.82 -4.95
CA TYR A 49 15.39 12.41 -3.87
C TYR A 49 14.98 11.01 -3.42
N PHE A 50 15.89 10.05 -3.53
CA PHE A 50 15.66 8.65 -3.17
C PHE A 50 16.22 8.40 -1.78
N GLN A 51 15.35 8.05 -0.83
CA GLN A 51 15.76 7.72 0.54
C GLN A 51 16.03 6.23 0.70
N SER A 52 17.10 5.91 1.41
CA SER A 52 17.51 4.56 1.77
C SER A 52 18.05 4.57 3.20
N SER A 53 17.46 3.76 4.09
CA SER A 53 17.89 3.57 5.47
C SER A 53 19.05 2.57 5.60
N THR A 54 19.29 1.75 4.57
CA THR A 54 20.47 0.88 4.48
C THR A 54 21.40 1.30 3.36
N ARG A 55 22.68 0.93 3.47
CA ARG A 55 23.64 1.19 2.39
C ARG A 55 23.29 0.37 1.15
N LEU A 56 23.45 0.99 -0.02
CA LEU A 56 23.16 0.34 -1.30
C LEU A 56 24.24 -0.66 -1.75
N ASP A 57 25.35 -0.81 -1.04
CA ASP A 57 26.44 -1.75 -1.36
C ASP A 57 26.39 -3.04 -0.52
N HIS A 58 25.37 -3.21 0.31
CA HIS A 58 25.19 -4.40 1.13
C HIS A 58 24.78 -5.62 0.28
N VAL A 59 25.10 -6.83 0.75
CA VAL A 59 25.02 -8.08 -0.04
C VAL A 59 23.67 -8.79 0.13
N ASP A 60 22.78 -8.29 0.98
CA ASP A 60 21.48 -8.91 1.25
C ASP A 60 20.51 -8.79 0.06
N LEU A 61 19.49 -9.67 0.05
CA LEU A 61 18.52 -9.76 -1.04
C LEU A 61 17.69 -8.48 -1.22
N ASN A 62 17.33 -7.78 -0.14
CA ASN A 62 16.53 -6.56 -0.24
C ASN A 62 17.35 -5.41 -0.84
N THR A 63 18.64 -5.33 -0.49
CA THR A 63 19.55 -4.36 -1.08
C THR A 63 19.76 -4.64 -2.57
N ARG A 64 19.94 -5.90 -2.97
CA ARG A 64 20.03 -6.28 -4.39
C ARG A 64 18.77 -5.94 -5.17
N ASP A 65 17.59 -6.26 -4.65
CA ASP A 65 16.30 -5.91 -5.24
C ASP A 65 16.21 -4.38 -5.48
N ARG A 66 16.58 -3.60 -4.46
CA ARG A 66 16.62 -2.13 -4.55
C ARG A 66 17.65 -1.62 -5.55
N GLN A 67 18.85 -2.21 -5.62
CA GLN A 67 19.87 -1.84 -6.61
C GLN A 67 19.33 -2.02 -8.03
N HIS A 68 18.69 -3.15 -8.33
CA HIS A 68 18.10 -3.40 -9.64
C HIS A 68 16.94 -2.44 -9.93
N ALA A 69 16.05 -2.21 -8.95
CA ALA A 69 14.95 -1.25 -9.10
C ALA A 69 15.47 0.18 -9.38
N MET A 70 16.48 0.65 -8.63
CA MET A 70 17.11 1.96 -8.85
C MET A 70 17.80 2.04 -10.21
N PHE A 71 18.49 0.97 -10.62
CA PHE A 71 19.09 0.90 -11.95
C PHE A 71 18.03 1.08 -13.05
N LEU A 72 16.91 0.35 -12.98
CA LEU A 72 15.84 0.43 -13.97
C LEU A 72 15.17 1.82 -13.99
N VAL A 73 14.86 2.38 -12.82
CA VAL A 73 14.30 3.74 -12.71
C VAL A 73 15.23 4.77 -13.34
N ASN A 74 16.53 4.69 -13.07
CA ASN A 74 17.50 5.61 -13.67
C ASN A 74 17.57 5.49 -15.20
N ARG A 75 17.45 4.27 -15.75
CA ARG A 75 17.39 4.07 -17.22
C ARG A 75 16.10 4.62 -17.81
N GLU A 76 14.99 4.54 -17.09
CA GLU A 76 13.73 5.13 -17.53
C GLU A 76 13.78 6.66 -17.51
N ILE A 77 14.34 7.27 -16.45
CA ILE A 77 14.56 8.73 -16.40
C ILE A 77 15.45 9.17 -17.57
N GLN A 78 16.51 8.42 -17.87
CA GLN A 78 17.38 8.70 -19.01
C GLN A 78 16.62 8.62 -20.35
N LEU A 79 15.76 7.61 -20.54
CA LEU A 79 14.93 7.49 -21.75
C LEU A 79 13.99 8.70 -21.93
N LEU A 80 13.51 9.26 -20.83
CA LEU A 80 12.56 10.37 -20.82
C LEU A 80 13.23 11.75 -20.83
N GLU A 81 14.56 11.83 -20.75
CA GLU A 81 15.35 13.06 -20.62
C GLU A 81 14.87 14.22 -21.51
N PRO A 82 14.56 14.05 -22.82
CA PRO A 82 14.14 15.17 -23.67
C PRO A 82 12.88 15.89 -23.19
N TRP A 83 11.93 15.14 -22.62
CA TRP A 83 10.71 15.69 -22.04
C TRP A 83 10.96 16.26 -20.65
N LEU A 84 11.85 15.64 -19.87
CA LEU A 84 12.09 16.05 -18.49
C LEU A 84 12.98 17.29 -18.41
N ALA A 85 13.86 17.51 -19.38
CA ALA A 85 14.73 18.68 -19.43
C ALA A 85 14.05 19.86 -20.15
N GLY A 86 13.44 19.62 -21.32
CA GLY A 86 12.93 20.67 -22.20
C GLY A 86 11.41 20.72 -22.39
N GLY A 87 10.67 19.83 -21.75
CA GLY A 87 9.21 19.72 -21.93
C GLY A 87 8.40 20.64 -21.02
N THR A 88 7.21 20.98 -21.49
CA THR A 88 6.15 21.68 -20.74
C THR A 88 5.04 20.70 -20.36
N THR A 89 4.64 20.67 -19.09
CA THR A 89 3.52 19.88 -18.59
C THR A 89 2.19 20.57 -18.89
N SER A 90 1.21 19.83 -19.44
CA SER A 90 -0.11 20.36 -19.80
C SER A 90 -1.23 19.96 -18.82
N GLY A 91 -0.90 19.32 -17.70
CA GLY A 91 -1.87 18.84 -16.71
C GLY A 91 -2.51 17.48 -17.07
N GLU A 92 -3.60 17.14 -16.38
CA GLU A 92 -4.41 15.95 -16.66
C GLU A 92 -5.18 16.14 -17.98
N ILE A 93 -5.18 15.12 -18.83
CA ILE A 93 -5.96 15.07 -20.07
C ILE A 93 -7.15 14.13 -19.90
N LYS A 94 -8.31 14.53 -20.42
CA LYS A 94 -9.50 13.67 -20.45
C LYS A 94 -9.29 12.54 -21.46
N THR A 95 -9.32 11.30 -20.98
CA THR A 95 -9.11 10.08 -21.79
C THR A 95 -10.41 9.43 -22.27
N GLY A 96 -11.55 9.83 -21.71
CA GLY A 96 -12.82 9.14 -21.89
C GLY A 96 -12.96 7.86 -21.05
N ASP A 97 -11.97 7.52 -20.23
CA ASP A 97 -11.97 6.38 -19.33
C ASP A 97 -11.64 6.82 -17.91
N ASP A 98 -12.61 6.71 -17.00
CA ASP A 98 -12.50 7.16 -15.61
C ASP A 98 -11.62 6.24 -14.74
N SER A 99 -11.21 5.08 -15.25
CA SER A 99 -10.32 4.15 -14.54
C SER A 99 -8.84 4.55 -14.63
N VAL A 100 -8.50 5.56 -15.44
CA VAL A 100 -7.12 6.03 -15.60
C VAL A 100 -6.98 7.54 -15.51
N GLU A 101 -5.80 7.96 -15.07
CA GLU A 101 -5.33 9.34 -15.11
C GLU A 101 -4.30 9.42 -16.23
N ALA A 102 -4.47 10.34 -17.18
CA ALA A 102 -3.43 10.58 -18.17
C ALA A 102 -2.89 11.99 -18.04
N ARG A 103 -1.58 12.14 -18.15
CA ARG A 103 -0.89 13.44 -18.13
C ARG A 103 -0.03 13.59 -19.35
N LEU A 104 0.06 14.83 -19.82
CA LEU A 104 0.78 15.17 -21.03
C LEU A 104 2.00 16.04 -20.73
N ILE A 105 3.16 15.62 -21.23
CA ILE A 105 4.37 16.45 -21.34
C ILE A 105 4.66 16.62 -22.81
N GLN A 106 4.80 17.87 -23.28
CA GLN A 106 5.04 18.16 -24.68
C GLN A 106 6.35 18.91 -24.89
N THR A 107 7.03 18.57 -25.98
CA THR A 107 8.12 19.34 -26.57
C THR A 107 7.67 19.88 -27.93
N GLN A 108 8.50 20.66 -28.61
CA GLN A 108 8.20 21.12 -29.97
C GLN A 108 8.03 19.96 -30.98
N ARG A 109 8.66 18.81 -30.73
CA ARG A 109 8.76 17.71 -31.71
C ARG A 109 7.95 16.48 -31.35
N ALA A 110 7.58 16.32 -30.08
CA ALA A 110 6.89 15.12 -29.60
C ALA A 110 6.02 15.39 -28.39
N ARG A 111 5.06 14.49 -28.17
CA ARG A 111 4.24 14.45 -26.96
C ARG A 111 4.45 13.14 -26.23
N LEU A 112 4.69 13.22 -24.94
CA LEU A 112 4.77 12.09 -24.02
C LEU A 112 3.49 12.09 -23.18
N VAL A 113 2.74 11.01 -23.29
CA VAL A 113 1.55 10.77 -22.48
C VAL A 113 1.89 9.69 -21.46
N LEU A 114 1.74 10.03 -20.18
CA LEU A 114 1.88 9.11 -19.07
C LEU A 114 0.47 8.72 -18.64
N VAL A 115 0.16 7.43 -18.71
CA VAL A 115 -1.15 6.88 -18.35
C VAL A 115 -0.99 6.07 -17.07
N PHE A 116 -1.68 6.47 -16.02
CA PHE A 116 -1.64 5.86 -14.70
C PHE A 116 -2.98 5.19 -14.40
N ASP A 117 -2.95 4.05 -13.72
CA ASP A 117 -4.16 3.49 -13.11
C ASP A 117 -4.69 4.45 -12.04
N LYS A 118 -6.00 4.72 -12.00
CA LYS A 118 -6.62 5.54 -10.92
C LYS A 118 -6.91 4.72 -9.66
N HIS A 119 -6.70 3.40 -9.68
CA HIS A 119 -6.93 2.58 -8.49
C HIS A 119 -6.05 3.04 -7.31
N LYS A 120 -6.70 3.23 -6.15
CA LYS A 120 -6.07 3.72 -4.93
C LYS A 120 -5.14 2.64 -4.34
N TYR A 121 -3.84 2.81 -4.47
CA TYR A 121 -2.87 1.97 -3.77
C TYR A 121 -2.84 2.36 -2.29
N THR A 122 -3.47 1.55 -1.45
CA THR A 122 -3.28 1.55 0.01
C THR A 122 -2.30 0.45 0.45
N SER A 123 -1.77 -0.33 -0.49
CA SER A 123 -0.78 -1.40 -0.27
C SER A 123 0.53 -1.10 -1.01
N MET A 124 1.64 -1.66 -0.50
CA MET A 124 2.93 -1.69 -1.22
C MET A 124 2.93 -2.74 -2.34
N TYR A 125 1.84 -3.47 -2.47
CA TYR A 125 1.61 -4.44 -3.52
C TYR A 125 0.64 -3.85 -4.55
N PRO A 126 1.11 -3.51 -5.78
CA PRO A 126 0.24 -2.95 -6.80
C PRO A 126 -0.62 -4.04 -7.42
N THR A 127 -1.94 -3.88 -7.36
CA THR A 127 -2.89 -4.73 -8.07
C THR A 127 -3.26 -4.06 -9.39
N VAL A 128 -2.82 -4.61 -10.52
CA VAL A 128 -3.27 -4.17 -11.84
C VAL A 128 -4.14 -5.25 -12.44
N ASN A 129 -5.36 -4.89 -12.82
CA ASN A 129 -6.23 -5.77 -13.59
C ASN A 129 -5.89 -5.58 -15.07
N GLN A 130 -5.32 -6.61 -15.70
CA GLN A 130 -5.03 -6.57 -17.12
C GLN A 130 -6.31 -6.26 -17.91
N ARG A 131 -6.28 -5.19 -18.72
CA ARG A 131 -7.43 -4.74 -19.49
C ARG A 131 -7.00 -4.02 -20.76
N ASN A 132 -7.79 -4.17 -21.81
CA ASN A 132 -7.64 -3.34 -23.00
C ASN A 132 -8.32 -1.99 -22.77
N LEU A 133 -7.55 -0.91 -22.88
CA LEU A 133 -8.04 0.45 -22.76
C LEU A 133 -8.09 1.12 -24.12
N ASN A 134 -9.14 1.90 -24.37
CA ASN A 134 -9.22 2.76 -25.55
C ASN A 134 -9.19 4.23 -25.10
N LEU A 135 -8.04 4.87 -25.25
CA LEU A 135 -7.82 6.22 -24.75
C LEU A 135 -8.02 7.24 -25.87
N SER A 136 -8.90 8.21 -25.63
CA SER A 136 -9.03 9.40 -26.48
C SER A 136 -8.04 10.48 -26.04
N ILE A 137 -7.10 10.83 -26.90
CA ILE A 137 -6.09 11.85 -26.63
C ILE A 137 -6.42 13.11 -27.44
N PRO A 138 -6.74 14.24 -26.78
CA PRO A 138 -7.11 15.46 -27.47
C PRO A 138 -5.91 16.15 -28.12
N SER A 139 -6.18 16.97 -29.14
CA SER A 139 -5.23 17.94 -29.72
C SER A 139 -3.94 17.34 -30.31
N ILE A 140 -4.01 16.12 -30.86
CA ILE A 140 -2.86 15.45 -31.50
C ILE A 140 -2.79 15.76 -33.01
N PRO A 141 -1.67 16.30 -33.55
CA PRO A 141 -1.48 16.49 -34.98
C PRO A 141 -1.66 15.20 -35.76
N ILE A 142 -2.31 15.35 -36.91
CA ILE A 142 -2.63 14.26 -37.82
C ILE A 142 -1.35 13.57 -38.35
N THR A 143 -0.19 14.19 -38.32
CA THR A 143 1.05 13.53 -38.77
C THR A 143 1.64 12.56 -37.74
N TYR A 144 1.22 12.63 -36.48
CA TYR A 144 1.90 11.92 -35.38
C TYR A 144 1.51 10.44 -35.35
N LYS A 145 2.51 9.58 -35.17
CA LYS A 145 2.34 8.15 -34.90
C LYS A 145 2.50 7.87 -33.41
N SER A 146 1.82 6.85 -32.93
CA SER A 146 1.83 6.44 -31.52
C SER A 146 2.81 5.29 -31.27
N TYR A 147 3.62 5.42 -30.24
CA TYR A 147 4.59 4.43 -29.80
C TYR A 147 4.46 4.22 -28.31
N GLU A 148 4.23 2.99 -27.87
CA GLU A 148 4.43 2.60 -26.48
C GLU A 148 5.93 2.41 -26.27
N ILE A 149 6.46 2.98 -25.18
CA ILE A 149 7.87 2.90 -24.85
C ILE A 149 8.09 2.33 -23.46
N SER A 150 9.18 1.60 -23.32
CA SER A 150 9.76 1.17 -22.05
C SER A 150 11.28 1.34 -22.14
N PRO A 151 12.02 1.21 -21.02
CA PRO A 151 13.49 1.16 -21.07
C PRO A 151 14.04 0.06 -21.99
N ALA A 152 13.27 -1.01 -22.26
CA ALA A 152 13.69 -2.17 -23.04
C ALA A 152 13.11 -2.23 -24.47
N SER A 153 12.03 -1.48 -24.77
CA SER A 153 11.37 -1.56 -26.08
C SER A 153 10.66 -0.29 -26.53
N ILE A 154 10.43 -0.24 -27.84
CA ILE A 154 9.58 0.74 -28.51
C ILE A 154 8.66 -0.01 -29.47
N LYS A 155 7.35 0.04 -29.22
CA LYS A 155 6.34 -0.71 -29.97
C LYS A 155 5.34 0.26 -30.59
N ARG A 156 5.05 0.10 -31.89
CA ARG A 156 4.04 0.93 -32.55
C ARG A 156 2.65 0.48 -32.13
N VAL A 157 1.84 1.42 -31.65
CA VAL A 157 0.48 1.13 -31.18
C VAL A 157 -0.54 1.50 -32.25
N LYS A 158 -1.61 0.70 -32.35
CA LYS A 158 -2.74 1.00 -33.24
C LYS A 158 -3.43 2.28 -32.77
N SER A 159 -3.65 3.19 -33.71
CA SER A 159 -4.39 4.43 -33.47
C SER A 159 -5.46 4.61 -34.53
N GLN A 160 -6.65 5.03 -34.09
CA GLN A 160 -7.78 5.41 -34.94
C GLN A 160 -8.06 6.90 -34.78
N ARG A 161 -8.65 7.53 -35.79
CA ARG A 161 -8.88 8.98 -35.81
C ARG A 161 -10.29 9.30 -36.27
N ALA A 162 -11.10 9.84 -35.36
CA ALA A 162 -12.43 10.36 -35.61
C ALA A 162 -12.65 11.58 -34.68
N GLY A 163 -12.10 12.73 -35.07
CA GLY A 163 -12.10 13.96 -34.26
C GLY A 163 -11.00 14.00 -33.18
N THR A 164 -10.83 12.93 -32.40
CA THR A 164 -9.72 12.73 -31.44
C THR A 164 -8.84 11.55 -31.88
N THR A 165 -7.61 11.46 -31.33
CA THR A 165 -6.76 10.28 -31.56
C THR A 165 -7.11 9.22 -30.51
N SER A 166 -7.67 8.09 -30.96
CA SER A 166 -7.98 6.94 -30.12
C SER A 166 -6.81 5.96 -30.16
N ILE A 167 -6.30 5.56 -28.99
CA ILE A 167 -5.20 4.60 -28.86
C ILE A 167 -5.67 3.39 -28.06
N THR A 168 -5.49 2.20 -28.62
CA THR A 168 -5.77 0.94 -27.92
C THR A 168 -4.53 0.42 -27.23
N LEU A 169 -4.58 0.19 -25.92
CA LEU A 169 -3.46 -0.25 -25.11
C LEU A 169 -3.84 -1.51 -24.32
N ASP A 170 -2.91 -2.45 -24.22
CA ASP A 170 -2.98 -3.50 -23.20
C ASP A 170 -2.39 -2.93 -21.90
N PHE A 171 -3.24 -2.69 -20.92
CA PHE A 171 -2.88 -2.09 -19.65
C PHE A 171 -2.58 -3.18 -18.63
N ASP A 172 -1.30 -3.57 -18.54
CA ASP A 172 -0.77 -4.67 -17.71
C ASP A 172 0.20 -4.19 -16.60
N ASN A 173 0.38 -2.89 -16.46
CA ASN A 173 1.33 -2.25 -15.56
C ASN A 173 0.71 -0.98 -14.95
N PRO A 174 1.05 -0.55 -13.71
CA PRO A 174 0.44 0.63 -13.11
C PRO A 174 0.61 1.91 -13.94
N VAL A 175 1.66 1.96 -14.78
CA VAL A 175 1.93 3.10 -15.66
C VAL A 175 2.32 2.66 -17.07
N LYS A 176 1.74 3.31 -18.08
CA LYS A 176 2.12 3.18 -19.49
C LYS A 176 2.64 4.51 -20.04
N LEU A 177 3.65 4.43 -20.91
CA LEU A 177 4.27 5.59 -21.54
C LEU A 177 4.02 5.54 -23.04
N ILE A 178 3.45 6.61 -23.59
CA ILE A 178 3.12 6.71 -25.01
C ILE A 178 3.79 7.95 -25.58
N VAL A 179 4.64 7.77 -26.58
CA VAL A 179 5.21 8.86 -27.36
C VAL A 179 4.44 9.02 -28.67
N LEU A 180 4.02 10.25 -28.93
CA LEU A 180 3.37 10.68 -30.16
C LEU A 180 4.32 11.61 -30.91
N THR A 181 4.75 11.21 -32.11
CA THR A 181 5.68 12.00 -32.93
C THR A 181 5.55 11.66 -34.41
N ALA A 182 5.85 12.65 -35.26
CA ALA A 182 6.14 12.47 -36.68
C ALA A 182 7.64 12.59 -37.00
N ASP A 183 8.43 13.13 -36.06
CA ASP A 183 9.86 13.43 -36.24
C ASP A 183 10.70 12.13 -36.12
N PRO A 184 11.41 11.71 -37.18
CA PRO A 184 12.32 10.57 -37.14
C PRO A 184 13.40 10.69 -36.08
N LEU A 185 13.89 11.89 -35.78
CA LEU A 185 14.97 12.09 -34.80
C LEU A 185 14.55 11.69 -33.38
N VAL A 186 13.28 11.88 -33.04
CA VAL A 186 12.72 11.43 -31.76
C VAL A 186 12.73 9.91 -31.69
N ARG A 187 12.32 9.24 -32.77
CA ARG A 187 12.34 7.77 -32.83
C ARG A 187 13.77 7.24 -32.78
N ASP A 188 14.68 7.84 -33.52
CA ASP A 188 16.08 7.40 -33.59
C ASP A 188 16.80 7.61 -32.24
N TYR A 189 16.47 8.68 -31.50
CA TYR A 189 16.89 8.86 -30.11
C TYR A 189 16.40 7.72 -29.22
N LEU A 190 15.09 7.44 -29.22
CA LEU A 190 14.49 6.37 -28.40
C LEU A 190 15.13 5.01 -28.70
N GLN A 191 15.23 4.66 -29.99
CA GLN A 191 15.85 3.40 -30.44
C GLN A 191 17.30 3.30 -29.98
N ARG A 192 18.11 4.35 -30.16
CA ARG A 192 19.51 4.35 -29.75
C ARG A 192 19.67 4.19 -28.24
N THR A 193 18.89 4.92 -27.44
CA THR A 193 18.94 4.87 -25.98
C THR A 193 18.55 3.49 -25.43
N ILE A 194 17.50 2.88 -26.02
CA ILE A 194 17.05 1.53 -25.67
C ILE A 194 18.12 0.49 -26.05
N SER A 195 18.58 0.47 -27.31
CA SER A 195 19.56 -0.52 -27.79
C SER A 195 20.88 -0.45 -27.04
N HIS A 196 21.33 0.73 -26.60
CA HIS A 196 22.57 0.88 -25.85
C HIS A 196 22.57 0.17 -24.49
N ASN A 197 21.39 0.03 -23.86
CA ASN A 197 21.26 -0.52 -22.51
C ASN A 197 20.47 -1.84 -22.46
N GLN A 198 20.00 -2.35 -23.59
CA GLN A 198 19.02 -3.43 -23.67
C GLN A 198 19.39 -4.67 -22.86
N ASN A 199 20.62 -5.19 -23.04
CA ASN A 199 21.08 -6.37 -22.29
C ASN A 199 21.04 -6.13 -20.77
N ARG A 200 21.63 -5.01 -20.30
CA ARG A 200 21.69 -4.69 -18.86
C ARG A 200 20.31 -4.50 -18.25
N ILE A 201 19.38 -3.91 -19.00
CA ILE A 201 17.98 -3.70 -18.59
C ILE A 201 17.26 -5.03 -18.45
N LEU A 202 17.32 -5.87 -19.50
CA LEU A 202 16.66 -7.18 -19.47
C LEU A 202 17.29 -8.11 -18.43
N SER A 203 18.61 -8.06 -18.20
CA SER A 203 19.25 -8.78 -17.09
C SER A 203 18.72 -8.33 -15.74
N ALA A 204 18.65 -7.01 -15.47
CA ALA A 204 18.13 -6.51 -14.21
C ALA A 204 16.65 -6.87 -13.99
N GLN A 205 15.83 -6.84 -15.06
CA GLN A 205 14.43 -7.29 -14.99
C GLN A 205 14.34 -8.79 -14.71
N GLN A 206 15.17 -9.62 -15.35
CA GLN A 206 15.24 -11.05 -15.10
C GLN A 206 15.66 -11.37 -13.66
N ASP A 207 16.62 -10.62 -13.10
CA ASP A 207 17.07 -10.79 -11.71
C ASP A 207 15.95 -10.46 -10.71
N LEU A 208 15.25 -9.33 -10.90
CA LEU A 208 14.05 -8.99 -10.11
C LEU A 208 12.96 -10.06 -10.21
N LEU A 209 12.71 -10.56 -11.43
CA LEU A 209 11.73 -11.61 -11.68
C LEU A 209 12.07 -12.91 -10.94
N ASN A 210 13.35 -13.32 -10.95
CA ASN A 210 13.83 -14.48 -10.20
C ASN A 210 13.64 -14.29 -8.69
N LEU A 211 14.01 -13.13 -8.14
CA LEU A 211 13.82 -12.81 -6.72
C LEU A 211 12.34 -12.85 -6.32
N LYS A 212 11.48 -12.25 -7.16
CA LYS A 212 10.03 -12.23 -6.96
C LYS A 212 9.44 -13.65 -6.98
N LEU A 213 9.85 -14.51 -7.92
CA LEU A 213 9.40 -15.91 -7.98
C LEU A 213 9.83 -16.70 -6.74
N GLN A 214 11.12 -16.60 -6.35
CA GLN A 214 11.65 -17.29 -5.18
C GLN A 214 10.90 -16.91 -3.89
N ASN A 215 10.68 -15.61 -3.67
CA ASN A 215 9.89 -15.12 -2.54
C ASN A 215 8.45 -15.61 -2.59
N THR A 216 7.84 -15.66 -3.78
CA THR A 216 6.48 -16.19 -3.95
C THR A 216 6.41 -17.64 -3.50
N ILE A 217 7.28 -18.50 -4.04
CA ILE A 217 7.33 -19.92 -3.69
C ILE A 217 7.59 -20.12 -2.19
N LYS A 218 8.47 -19.32 -1.60
CA LYS A 218 8.75 -19.36 -0.14
C LYS A 218 7.48 -19.10 0.66
N VAL A 219 6.76 -18.00 0.37
CA VAL A 219 5.50 -17.66 1.07
C VAL A 219 4.47 -18.76 0.89
N LEU A 220 4.25 -19.21 -0.36
CA LEU A 220 3.27 -20.26 -0.68
C LEU A 220 3.48 -21.54 0.13
N ARG A 221 4.74 -21.96 0.33
CA ARG A 221 5.07 -23.14 1.13
C ARG A 221 4.65 -22.96 2.60
N THR A 222 4.82 -21.76 3.16
CA THR A 222 4.48 -21.48 4.56
C THR A 222 2.98 -21.34 4.79
N VAL A 223 2.23 -20.72 3.86
CA VAL A 223 0.78 -20.51 4.01
C VAL A 223 -0.07 -21.64 3.42
N ARG A 224 0.54 -22.72 2.93
CA ARG A 224 -0.13 -23.82 2.21
C ARG A 224 -1.32 -24.42 2.98
N THR A 225 -1.23 -24.54 4.30
CA THR A 225 -2.30 -25.09 5.13
C THR A 225 -3.49 -24.13 5.30
N ALA A 226 -3.28 -22.83 5.05
CA ALA A 226 -4.28 -21.78 5.19
C ALA A 226 -4.98 -21.42 3.86
N ILE A 227 -4.61 -22.05 2.74
CA ILE A 227 -5.10 -21.72 1.40
C ILE A 227 -5.48 -23.01 0.64
N PRO A 228 -6.59 -23.04 -0.13
CA PRO A 228 -6.97 -24.22 -0.92
C PRO A 228 -5.88 -24.71 -1.88
N ASN A 229 -5.56 -26.01 -1.84
CA ASN A 229 -4.44 -26.65 -2.55
C ASN A 229 -4.60 -26.74 -4.08
N GLU A 230 -5.83 -26.78 -4.59
CA GLU A 230 -6.14 -27.29 -5.94
C GLU A 230 -5.88 -26.30 -7.08
N LEU A 231 -5.55 -25.04 -6.77
CA LEU A 231 -5.47 -23.93 -7.73
C LEU A 231 -4.09 -23.26 -7.83
N ILE A 232 -3.05 -23.86 -7.26
CA ILE A 232 -1.74 -23.21 -7.05
C ILE A 232 -0.60 -23.98 -7.73
N ASN A 233 -0.60 -25.32 -7.69
CA ASN A 233 0.55 -26.09 -8.15
C ASN A 233 0.78 -25.99 -9.66
N SER A 234 -0.27 -26.04 -10.49
CA SER A 234 -0.15 -25.89 -11.94
C SER A 234 0.38 -24.51 -12.33
N ASP A 235 -0.16 -23.46 -11.72
CA ASP A 235 0.17 -22.08 -12.05
C ASP A 235 1.62 -21.75 -11.68
N VAL A 236 2.10 -22.24 -10.53
CA VAL A 236 3.50 -22.08 -10.10
C VAL A 236 4.46 -22.81 -11.03
N VAL A 237 4.13 -24.03 -11.47
CA VAL A 237 4.97 -24.80 -12.40
C VAL A 237 5.07 -24.07 -13.75
N MET A 238 3.93 -23.69 -14.34
CA MET A 238 3.90 -22.93 -15.61
C MET A 238 4.66 -21.60 -15.50
N THR A 239 4.49 -20.89 -14.38
CA THR A 239 5.20 -19.62 -14.15
C THR A 239 6.71 -19.82 -14.02
N THR A 240 7.14 -20.87 -13.32
CA THR A 240 8.56 -21.22 -13.20
C THR A 240 9.14 -21.51 -14.58
N GLU A 241 8.44 -22.26 -15.42
CA GLU A 241 8.87 -22.55 -16.78
C GLU A 241 9.01 -21.27 -17.63
N LEU A 242 8.07 -20.31 -17.53
CA LEU A 242 8.18 -19.03 -18.23
C LEU A 242 9.44 -18.25 -17.83
N VAL A 243 9.79 -18.23 -16.54
CA VAL A 243 11.00 -17.57 -16.01
C VAL A 243 12.28 -18.25 -16.53
N GLU A 244 12.28 -19.59 -16.61
CA GLU A 244 13.40 -20.35 -17.18
C GLU A 244 13.56 -20.08 -18.68
N GLN A 245 12.45 -20.09 -19.43
CA GLN A 245 12.43 -19.81 -20.85
C GLN A 245 12.92 -18.38 -21.14
N SER A 246 12.46 -17.38 -20.37
CA SER A 246 12.89 -15.99 -20.55
C SER A 246 14.40 -15.83 -20.35
N ARG A 247 14.97 -16.51 -19.35
CA ARG A 247 16.42 -16.52 -19.10
C ARG A 247 17.19 -17.15 -20.26
N HIS A 248 16.70 -18.25 -20.82
CA HIS A 248 17.32 -18.89 -21.98
C HIS A 248 17.33 -17.96 -23.20
N ARG A 249 16.20 -17.29 -23.49
CA ARG A 249 16.12 -16.30 -24.58
C ARG A 249 17.09 -15.13 -24.36
N LEU A 250 17.23 -14.67 -23.12
CA LEU A 250 18.16 -13.61 -22.76
C LEU A 250 19.62 -14.01 -23.01
N LEU A 251 20.02 -15.21 -22.59
CA LEU A 251 21.37 -15.74 -22.79
C LEU A 251 21.71 -15.90 -24.29
N ASN A 252 20.72 -16.24 -25.11
CA ASN A 252 20.86 -16.35 -26.56
C ASN A 252 20.74 -15.01 -27.30
N GLN A 253 20.63 -13.88 -26.59
CA GLN A 253 20.48 -12.54 -27.17
C GLN A 253 19.19 -12.36 -28.00
N GLU A 254 18.17 -13.17 -27.74
CA GLU A 254 16.84 -13.09 -28.36
C GLU A 254 15.98 -12.03 -27.60
N TRP A 255 16.40 -10.76 -27.66
CA TRP A 255 15.94 -9.70 -26.75
C TRP A 255 14.41 -9.48 -26.73
N GLU A 256 13.77 -9.44 -27.89
CA GLU A 256 12.32 -9.21 -27.99
C GLU A 256 11.53 -10.38 -27.40
N LEU A 257 11.97 -11.62 -27.64
CA LEU A 257 11.35 -12.81 -27.06
C LEU A 257 11.58 -12.87 -25.55
N ALA A 258 12.78 -12.51 -25.08
CA ALA A 258 13.10 -12.42 -23.66
C ALA A 258 12.20 -11.40 -22.94
N GLU A 259 12.06 -10.19 -23.48
CA GLU A 259 11.21 -9.14 -22.91
C GLU A 259 9.75 -9.60 -22.80
N ASN A 260 9.19 -10.16 -23.87
CA ASN A 260 7.80 -10.63 -23.88
C ASN A 260 7.58 -11.77 -22.86
N LEU A 261 8.54 -12.69 -22.70
CA LEU A 261 8.45 -13.75 -21.69
C LEU A 261 8.63 -13.22 -20.26
N ILE A 262 9.53 -12.26 -20.03
CA ILE A 262 9.69 -11.57 -18.74
C ILE A 262 8.37 -10.93 -18.33
N ALA A 263 7.73 -10.16 -19.21
CA ALA A 263 6.45 -9.50 -18.92
C ALA A 263 5.33 -10.51 -18.61
N ARG A 264 5.23 -11.60 -19.39
CA ARG A 264 4.25 -12.68 -19.15
C ARG A 264 4.51 -13.40 -17.82
N ALA A 265 5.76 -13.67 -17.50
CA ALA A 265 6.13 -14.32 -16.24
C ALA A 265 5.84 -13.40 -15.04
N ASP A 266 6.18 -12.11 -15.13
CA ASP A 266 5.92 -11.14 -14.07
C ASP A 266 4.42 -11.03 -13.77
N HIS A 267 3.60 -10.90 -14.82
CA HIS A 267 2.14 -10.92 -14.72
C HIS A 267 1.61 -12.22 -14.12
N SER A 268 2.16 -13.37 -14.52
CA SER A 268 1.75 -14.68 -13.96
C SER A 268 2.06 -14.78 -12.46
N ILE A 269 3.23 -14.27 -12.03
CA ILE A 269 3.57 -14.21 -10.60
C ILE A 269 2.59 -13.29 -9.86
N ASP A 270 2.29 -12.12 -10.41
CA ASP A 270 1.34 -11.19 -9.80
C ASP A 270 -0.07 -11.75 -9.75
N HIS A 271 -0.50 -12.50 -10.76
CA HIS A 271 -1.79 -13.18 -10.73
C HIS A 271 -1.89 -14.15 -9.54
N ILE A 272 -0.87 -15.00 -9.35
CA ILE A 272 -0.80 -15.94 -8.23
C ILE A 272 -0.82 -15.20 -6.88
N ARG A 273 0.03 -14.16 -6.75
CA ARG A 273 0.13 -13.35 -5.53
C ARG A 273 -1.19 -12.65 -5.21
N ASN A 274 -1.81 -11.99 -6.19
CA ASN A 274 -3.09 -11.28 -6.08
C ASN A 274 -4.23 -12.22 -5.65
N LYS A 275 -4.34 -13.40 -6.27
CA LYS A 275 -5.38 -14.39 -5.94
C LYS A 275 -5.37 -14.77 -4.47
N ILE A 276 -4.17 -14.91 -3.89
CA ILE A 276 -3.97 -15.29 -2.50
C ILE A 276 -4.15 -14.11 -1.56
N TRP A 277 -3.52 -12.98 -1.88
CA TRP A 277 -3.58 -11.78 -1.07
C TRP A 277 -5.01 -11.24 -0.96
N SER A 278 -5.74 -11.15 -2.09
CA SER A 278 -7.12 -10.66 -2.12
C SER A 278 -8.08 -11.55 -1.31
N ALA A 279 -7.84 -12.87 -1.25
CA ALA A 279 -8.63 -13.77 -0.41
C ALA A 279 -8.48 -13.46 1.09
N GLN A 280 -7.30 -12.99 1.53
CA GLN A 280 -7.10 -12.52 2.90
C GLN A 280 -7.65 -11.11 3.11
N LEU A 281 -7.44 -10.21 2.14
CA LEU A 281 -7.90 -8.83 2.21
C LEU A 281 -9.42 -8.71 2.33
N LYS A 282 -10.20 -9.60 1.69
CA LYS A 282 -11.67 -9.62 1.78
C LYS A 282 -12.23 -9.63 3.22
N LYS A 283 -11.43 -9.98 4.22
CA LYS A 283 -11.78 -9.98 5.64
C LYS A 283 -11.63 -8.60 6.30
N TRP A 284 -11.09 -7.62 5.60
CA TRP A 284 -10.73 -6.30 6.11
C TRP A 284 -11.29 -5.20 5.19
N PRO A 285 -11.61 -4.01 5.73
CA PRO A 285 -12.12 -2.90 4.94
C PRO A 285 -11.04 -2.30 4.02
N SER A 286 -9.76 -2.43 4.38
CA SER A 286 -8.63 -1.80 3.69
C SER A 286 -7.32 -2.55 3.99
N PRO A 287 -6.31 -2.52 3.10
CA PRO A 287 -4.99 -3.11 3.36
C PRO A 287 -4.27 -2.53 4.58
N VAL A 288 -4.42 -1.22 4.86
CA VAL A 288 -3.79 -0.56 6.03
C VAL A 288 -4.44 -0.96 7.35
N ALA A 289 -5.59 -1.67 7.30
CA ALA A 289 -6.26 -2.19 8.47
C ALA A 289 -5.36 -3.14 9.27
N HIS A 290 -4.54 -3.93 8.58
CA HIS A 290 -3.60 -4.85 9.20
C HIS A 290 -2.20 -4.68 8.56
N PRO A 291 -1.15 -4.28 9.30
CA PRO A 291 0.16 -3.95 8.72
C PRO A 291 0.77 -5.09 7.90
N LEU A 292 0.60 -6.34 8.33
CA LEU A 292 1.06 -7.53 7.61
C LEU A 292 0.30 -7.85 6.30
N LEU A 293 -0.71 -7.06 5.92
CA LEU A 293 -1.37 -7.13 4.61
C LEU A 293 -0.82 -6.12 3.59
N LEU A 294 0.14 -5.27 3.96
CA LEU A 294 0.71 -4.30 3.03
C LEU A 294 1.64 -4.91 1.99
N ALA A 295 2.24 -6.07 2.29
CA ALA A 295 3.14 -6.79 1.41
C ALA A 295 2.75 -8.27 1.31
N PHE A 296 3.09 -8.90 0.18
CA PHE A 296 2.83 -10.33 0.00
C PHE A 296 3.73 -11.19 0.90
N GLU A 297 4.96 -10.73 1.10
CA GLU A 297 6.01 -11.38 1.88
C GLU A 297 5.66 -11.51 3.36
N THR A 298 4.74 -10.67 3.89
CA THR A 298 4.29 -10.69 5.29
C THR A 298 3.08 -11.59 5.54
N LEU A 299 2.51 -12.21 4.50
CA LEU A 299 1.34 -13.09 4.65
C LEU A 299 1.54 -14.27 5.62
N PRO A 300 2.71 -14.93 5.70
CA PRO A 300 2.94 -15.98 6.70
C PRO A 300 2.78 -15.46 8.14
N ALA A 301 3.36 -14.30 8.44
CA ALA A 301 3.22 -13.67 9.74
C ALA A 301 1.76 -13.25 10.01
N TYR A 302 1.02 -12.81 8.98
CA TYR A 302 -0.40 -12.50 9.10
C TYR A 302 -1.23 -13.73 9.50
N VAL A 303 -0.98 -14.89 8.88
CA VAL A 303 -1.67 -16.13 9.25
C VAL A 303 -1.40 -16.50 10.71
N ASN A 304 -0.15 -16.35 11.15
CA ASN A 304 0.25 -16.60 12.54
C ASN A 304 -0.40 -15.60 13.51
N SER A 305 -0.40 -14.30 13.20
CA SER A 305 -1.02 -13.28 14.07
C SER A 305 -2.52 -13.52 14.23
N MET A 306 -3.21 -13.93 13.17
CA MET A 306 -4.63 -14.23 13.23
C MET A 306 -4.96 -15.45 14.09
N SER A 307 -4.05 -16.43 14.19
CA SER A 307 -4.21 -17.54 15.14
C SER A 307 -4.21 -17.05 16.59
N GLN A 308 -3.35 -16.08 16.93
CA GLN A 308 -3.30 -15.47 18.27
C GLN A 308 -4.58 -14.68 18.58
N VAL A 309 -5.06 -13.89 17.61
CA VAL A 309 -6.34 -13.17 17.75
C VAL A 309 -7.48 -14.13 18.02
N SER A 310 -7.52 -15.27 17.31
CA SER A 310 -8.58 -16.28 17.48
C SER A 310 -8.55 -17.00 18.84
N ALA A 311 -7.38 -17.05 19.49
CA ALA A 311 -7.21 -17.71 20.79
C ALA A 311 -7.49 -16.78 21.99
N GLY A 312 -7.56 -15.46 21.77
CA GLY A 312 -7.85 -14.46 22.79
C GLY A 312 -9.30 -13.98 22.77
N TYR A 313 -9.59 -12.97 23.58
CA TYR A 313 -10.84 -12.21 23.53
C TYR A 313 -10.55 -10.71 23.61
N TRP A 314 -11.43 -9.90 23.02
CA TRP A 314 -11.30 -8.45 23.04
C TRP A 314 -11.87 -7.87 24.33
N SER A 315 -11.17 -6.93 24.95
CA SER A 315 -11.66 -6.17 26.10
C SER A 315 -12.92 -5.38 25.75
N THR A 316 -13.60 -4.85 26.77
CA THR A 316 -14.56 -3.75 26.56
C THR A 316 -13.84 -2.53 25.96
N ASN A 317 -14.61 -1.61 25.37
CA ASN A 317 -14.05 -0.37 24.82
C ASN A 317 -13.34 0.41 25.94
N ARG A 318 -12.05 0.71 25.71
CA ARG A 318 -11.20 1.49 26.61
C ARG A 318 -11.19 2.98 26.24
N LEU A 319 -11.63 3.33 25.04
CA LEU A 319 -11.72 4.72 24.61
C LEU A 319 -12.96 5.40 25.19
N GLN A 320 -12.77 6.56 25.80
CA GLN A 320 -13.86 7.36 26.33
C GLN A 320 -14.31 8.43 25.33
N GLY A 321 -15.62 8.57 25.12
CA GLY A 321 -16.20 9.62 24.27
C GLY A 321 -16.12 9.37 22.77
N GLY A 322 -15.78 8.15 22.33
CA GLY A 322 -15.86 7.80 20.91
C GLY A 322 -17.27 7.55 20.38
N ASP A 323 -18.29 7.58 21.25
CA ASP A 323 -19.72 7.58 20.89
C ASP A 323 -20.23 8.95 20.44
N PHE A 324 -19.47 10.03 20.71
CA PHE A 324 -19.81 11.40 20.35
C PHE A 324 -21.25 11.79 20.66
N GLU A 325 -21.67 11.62 21.91
CA GLU A 325 -23.02 12.00 22.36
C GLU A 325 -23.09 13.40 23.00
N SER A 326 -21.95 13.95 23.44
CA SER A 326 -21.90 15.27 24.09
C SER A 326 -20.55 15.94 23.92
N LEU A 327 -20.55 17.17 23.39
CA LEU A 327 -19.35 18.00 23.23
C LEU A 327 -18.67 18.28 24.58
N THR A 328 -19.45 18.57 25.62
CA THR A 328 -18.94 18.78 26.98
C THR A 328 -18.23 17.53 27.50
N SER A 329 -18.76 16.34 27.19
CA SER A 329 -18.12 15.08 27.53
C SER A 329 -16.79 14.89 26.78
N LEU A 330 -16.69 15.30 25.51
CA LEU A 330 -15.44 15.22 24.74
C LEU A 330 -14.34 16.09 25.35
N VAL A 331 -14.65 17.34 25.69
CA VAL A 331 -13.71 18.27 26.34
C VAL A 331 -13.26 17.71 27.70
N ASN A 332 -14.21 17.26 28.53
CA ASN A 332 -13.90 16.68 29.85
C ASN A 332 -13.07 15.38 29.75
N ARG A 333 -13.30 14.59 28.69
CA ARG A 333 -12.56 13.35 28.43
C ARG A 333 -11.21 13.58 27.76
N LYS A 334 -10.81 14.85 27.51
CA LYS A 334 -9.53 15.25 26.93
C LYS A 334 -9.38 14.92 25.44
N TRP A 335 -10.46 14.95 24.67
CA TRP A 335 -10.34 15.05 23.21
C TRP A 335 -9.69 16.39 22.86
N GLN A 336 -8.69 16.37 21.99
CA GLN A 336 -7.90 17.55 21.63
C GLN A 336 -8.20 17.95 20.19
N TYR A 337 -8.73 19.16 20.03
CA TYR A 337 -8.90 19.80 18.73
C TYR A 337 -7.80 20.84 18.54
N TYR A 338 -7.01 20.66 17.48
CA TYR A 338 -6.01 21.63 17.05
C TYR A 338 -6.42 22.21 15.71
N ARG A 339 -6.50 23.54 15.64
CA ARG A 339 -6.70 24.31 14.40
C ARG A 339 -5.38 24.97 14.03
N HIS A 340 -4.96 24.84 12.78
CA HIS A 340 -3.76 25.48 12.29
C HIS A 340 -3.94 27.01 12.27
N PRO A 341 -3.16 27.80 13.03
CA PRO A 341 -3.44 29.23 13.25
C PRO A 341 -3.38 30.07 11.97
N SER A 342 -2.49 29.72 11.04
CA SER A 342 -2.21 30.50 9.83
C SER A 342 -2.76 29.87 8.56
N HIS A 343 -3.64 28.86 8.67
CA HIS A 343 -4.20 28.21 7.50
C HIS A 343 -5.35 29.02 6.91
N SER A 344 -5.39 29.14 5.58
CA SER A 344 -6.43 29.86 4.84
C SER A 344 -7.78 29.15 4.80
N ILE A 345 -7.89 27.96 5.40
CA ILE A 345 -9.12 27.15 5.45
C ILE A 345 -9.67 27.26 6.86
N GLU A 346 -10.95 27.59 6.97
CA GLU A 346 -11.66 27.55 8.24
C GLU A 346 -12.11 26.13 8.55
N SER A 347 -12.01 25.75 9.82
CA SER A 347 -12.40 24.42 10.30
C SER A 347 -13.23 24.54 11.57
N VAL A 348 -14.31 23.77 11.62
CA VAL A 348 -15.24 23.70 12.75
C VAL A 348 -15.56 22.25 13.06
N VAL A 349 -15.53 21.91 14.35
CA VAL A 349 -15.98 20.62 14.87
C VAL A 349 -17.26 20.84 15.67
N SER A 350 -18.32 20.13 15.34
CA SER A 350 -19.62 20.23 16.00
C SER A 350 -20.27 18.86 16.19
N MET A 351 -21.36 18.85 16.96
CA MET A 351 -22.24 17.68 17.08
C MET A 351 -23.32 17.74 15.99
N SER A 352 -23.74 16.59 15.48
CA SER A 352 -24.79 16.48 14.46
C SER A 352 -25.80 15.40 14.83
N SER A 353 -27.09 15.74 14.75
CA SER A 353 -28.20 14.78 14.84
C SER A 353 -28.59 14.19 13.48
N GLU A 354 -27.94 14.63 12.40
CA GLU A 354 -28.15 14.10 11.05
C GLU A 354 -27.20 12.94 10.75
N PHE A 355 -27.72 11.93 10.04
CA PHE A 355 -26.98 10.73 9.64
C PHE A 355 -26.30 10.00 10.80
N VAL A 356 -26.91 9.94 11.98
CA VAL A 356 -26.35 9.27 13.18
C VAL A 356 -26.17 7.76 12.92
N ARG A 357 -25.02 7.18 13.30
CA ARG A 357 -24.81 5.73 13.16
C ARG A 357 -25.42 4.99 14.35
N GLN A 358 -25.22 5.51 15.56
CA GLN A 358 -25.75 4.95 16.80
C GLN A 358 -26.00 6.09 17.81
N GLY A 359 -26.98 5.90 18.69
CA GLY A 359 -27.29 6.92 19.70
C GLY A 359 -28.09 8.08 19.12
N ARG A 360 -27.74 9.33 19.49
CA ARG A 360 -28.47 10.54 19.11
C ARG A 360 -27.63 11.53 18.32
N HIS A 361 -26.31 11.47 18.44
CA HIS A 361 -25.43 12.39 17.74
C HIS A 361 -24.23 11.66 17.14
N CYS A 362 -23.63 12.30 16.15
CA CYS A 362 -22.31 11.96 15.66
C CYS A 362 -21.44 13.22 15.65
N LEU A 363 -20.13 13.03 15.50
CA LEU A 363 -19.21 14.14 15.33
C LEU A 363 -19.22 14.62 13.88
N LYS A 364 -19.28 15.93 13.67
CA LYS A 364 -19.22 16.57 12.37
C LYS A 364 -18.00 17.47 12.28
N ILE A 365 -17.19 17.26 11.26
CA ILE A 365 -16.07 18.11 10.87
C ILE A 365 -16.50 18.84 9.60
N ASN A 366 -16.42 20.17 9.62
CA ASN A 366 -16.65 20.99 8.43
C ASN A 366 -15.44 21.88 8.16
N THR A 367 -15.05 21.94 6.90
CA THR A 367 -13.95 22.78 6.41
C THR A 367 -14.44 23.61 5.23
N SER A 368 -14.16 24.91 5.27
CA SER A 368 -14.64 25.87 4.27
C SER A 368 -13.56 26.88 3.93
N ILE A 369 -13.63 27.40 2.71
CA ILE A 369 -12.77 28.48 2.23
C ILE A 369 -13.61 29.75 2.08
N SER A 370 -13.01 30.90 2.39
CA SER A 370 -13.62 32.22 2.21
C SER A 370 -13.33 32.87 0.85
N ASP A 371 -12.28 32.42 0.14
CA ASP A 371 -11.90 32.91 -1.20
C ASP A 371 -11.78 31.74 -2.19
N ASP A 372 -12.75 31.62 -3.11
CA ASP A 372 -12.83 30.54 -4.09
C ASP A 372 -11.59 30.40 -4.97
N ARG A 373 -10.75 31.45 -5.08
CA ARG A 373 -9.46 31.37 -5.80
C ARG A 373 -8.48 30.35 -5.20
N LEU A 374 -8.70 29.95 -3.94
CA LEU A 374 -7.85 28.99 -3.24
C LEU A 374 -8.27 27.53 -3.48
N ILE A 375 -9.39 27.27 -4.16
CA ILE A 375 -9.90 25.92 -4.44
C ILE A 375 -8.90 25.09 -5.26
N ASP A 376 -8.18 25.73 -6.18
CA ASP A 376 -7.19 25.08 -7.05
C ASP A 376 -5.79 24.98 -6.40
N SER A 377 -5.61 25.50 -5.18
CA SER A 377 -4.33 25.40 -4.48
C SER A 377 -4.17 24.04 -3.81
N SER A 378 -3.03 23.39 -4.03
CA SER A 378 -2.68 22.15 -3.33
C SER A 378 -2.13 22.48 -1.95
N PHE A 379 -2.87 22.13 -0.89
CA PHE A 379 -2.41 22.29 0.48
C PHE A 379 -1.55 21.10 0.91
N THR A 380 -0.40 21.39 1.49
CA THR A 380 0.51 20.37 2.05
C THR A 380 0.30 20.14 3.55
N GLU A 381 -0.32 21.10 4.22
CA GLU A 381 -0.63 21.05 5.66
C GLU A 381 -2.14 20.91 5.85
N SER A 382 -2.56 20.36 7.00
CA SER A 382 -3.98 20.28 7.33
C SER A 382 -4.43 21.55 8.06
N PRO A 383 -5.66 22.03 7.83
CA PRO A 383 -6.27 23.05 8.68
C PRO A 383 -6.58 22.57 10.11
N MET A 384 -6.74 21.25 10.33
CA MET A 384 -7.16 20.75 11.64
C MET A 384 -6.79 19.30 11.93
N TRP A 385 -6.64 19.02 13.22
CA TRP A 385 -6.45 17.68 13.77
C TRP A 385 -7.36 17.50 14.97
N LEU A 386 -7.97 16.33 15.07
CA LEU A 386 -8.71 15.89 16.24
C LEU A 386 -8.08 14.61 16.77
N ALA A 387 -7.54 14.67 17.98
CA ALA A 387 -6.91 13.53 18.65
C ALA A 387 -7.75 13.03 19.82
N SER A 388 -7.85 11.72 19.92
CA SER A 388 -8.52 11.03 21.01
C SER A 388 -7.71 11.09 22.31
N PRO A 389 -8.35 10.87 23.47
CA PRO A 389 -7.63 10.64 24.72
C PRO A 389 -6.73 9.40 24.63
N PRO A 390 -5.64 9.34 25.42
CA PRO A 390 -4.73 8.20 25.43
C PRO A 390 -5.36 6.97 26.07
N VAL A 391 -5.12 5.80 25.46
CA VAL A 391 -5.44 4.47 26.01
C VAL A 391 -4.14 3.75 26.33
N ALA A 392 -3.94 3.37 27.59
CA ALA A 392 -2.73 2.67 28.03
C ALA A 392 -2.62 1.27 27.41
N VAL A 393 -1.40 0.91 27.00
CA VAL A 393 -1.06 -0.38 26.39
C VAL A 393 0.27 -0.90 26.91
N HIS A 394 0.45 -2.21 26.82
CA HIS A 394 1.71 -2.89 27.13
C HIS A 394 2.43 -3.35 25.86
N ALA A 395 3.76 -3.44 25.92
CA ALA A 395 4.57 -3.98 24.83
C ALA A 395 4.07 -5.38 24.41
N GLY A 396 3.92 -5.61 23.11
CA GLY A 396 3.39 -6.85 22.53
C GLY A 396 1.86 -7.00 22.62
N GLN A 397 1.14 -6.07 23.25
CA GLN A 397 -0.32 -6.13 23.33
C GLN A 397 -0.95 -5.74 21.98
N MET A 398 -1.87 -6.59 21.48
CA MET A 398 -2.63 -6.24 20.29
C MET A 398 -3.76 -5.26 20.63
N VAL A 399 -3.90 -4.25 19.77
CA VAL A 399 -4.87 -3.17 19.87
C VAL A 399 -5.75 -3.22 18.64
N LYS A 400 -7.07 -3.22 18.85
CA LYS A 400 -8.08 -3.12 17.80
C LYS A 400 -8.79 -1.78 17.92
N ILE A 401 -8.72 -0.98 16.87
CA ILE A 401 -9.34 0.33 16.77
C ILE A 401 -10.41 0.24 15.71
N ASN A 402 -11.64 0.61 16.04
CA ASN A 402 -12.76 0.61 15.11
C ASN A 402 -13.42 1.99 15.09
N GLY A 403 -14.08 2.32 13.98
CA GLY A 403 -15.01 3.43 13.93
C GLY A 403 -15.71 3.51 12.58
N TRP A 404 -16.50 4.57 12.40
CA TRP A 404 -17.26 4.81 11.18
C TRP A 404 -17.02 6.22 10.67
N VAL A 405 -16.96 6.35 9.35
CA VAL A 405 -16.82 7.62 8.63
C VAL A 405 -17.94 7.73 7.60
N ASN A 406 -18.52 8.93 7.47
CA ASN A 406 -19.49 9.25 6.42
C ASN A 406 -19.16 10.60 5.78
N ILE A 407 -18.89 10.59 4.47
CA ILE A 407 -18.55 11.75 3.65
C ILE A 407 -19.52 11.73 2.45
N PRO A 408 -20.73 12.32 2.60
CA PRO A 408 -21.80 12.16 1.61
C PRO A 408 -21.48 12.86 0.29
N GLU A 409 -20.78 13.98 0.35
CA GLU A 409 -20.35 14.75 -0.82
C GLU A 409 -18.85 14.65 -0.99
N LYS A 410 -18.39 14.58 -2.25
CA LYS A 410 -16.97 14.51 -2.56
C LYS A 410 -16.27 15.76 -2.05
N LEU A 411 -15.22 15.57 -1.25
CA LEU A 411 -14.41 16.69 -0.76
C LEU A 411 -13.75 17.44 -1.93
N ILE A 412 -13.80 18.77 -1.83
CA ILE A 412 -13.17 19.70 -2.77
C ILE A 412 -11.67 19.78 -2.39
N SER A 413 -10.79 19.82 -3.40
CA SER A 413 -9.33 19.62 -3.35
C SER A 413 -8.85 18.16 -3.34
N ASN A 414 -7.80 17.89 -4.13
CA ASN A 414 -7.24 16.55 -4.40
C ASN A 414 -6.20 16.10 -3.36
N GLY A 415 -6.34 16.52 -2.10
CA GLY A 415 -5.50 16.05 -1.00
C GLY A 415 -5.83 14.60 -0.59
N ASP A 416 -5.32 14.20 0.58
CA ASP A 416 -5.58 12.88 1.16
C ASP A 416 -7.01 12.70 1.73
N GLY A 417 -7.87 13.71 1.59
CA GLY A 417 -9.26 13.70 2.09
C GLY A 417 -9.31 13.78 3.61
N LEU A 418 -10.17 12.98 4.24
CA LEU A 418 -10.12 12.71 5.68
C LEU A 418 -9.15 11.55 5.93
N LEU A 419 -8.09 11.80 6.68
CA LEU A 419 -7.18 10.76 7.17
C LEU A 419 -7.63 10.31 8.56
N VAL A 420 -7.57 9.00 8.78
CA VAL A 420 -7.73 8.38 10.09
C VAL A 420 -6.51 7.51 10.36
N PHE A 421 -5.83 7.75 11.47
CA PHE A 421 -4.66 6.95 11.87
C PHE A 421 -4.50 6.89 13.39
N ASP A 422 -3.65 5.99 13.84
CA ASP A 422 -3.33 5.79 15.25
C ASP A 422 -1.85 6.12 15.54
N SER A 423 -1.51 6.33 16.80
CA SER A 423 -0.15 6.70 17.21
C SER A 423 0.88 5.56 17.11
N ILE A 424 0.46 4.31 16.87
CA ILE A 424 1.39 3.20 16.62
C ILE A 424 1.71 3.13 15.13
N GLY A 425 0.69 3.16 14.27
CA GLY A 425 0.88 3.03 12.83
C GLY A 425 1.28 4.32 12.11
N GLY A 426 1.02 5.48 12.73
CA GLY A 426 1.30 6.79 12.17
C GLY A 426 0.56 7.07 10.86
N VAL A 427 0.95 8.16 10.20
CA VAL A 427 0.37 8.57 8.90
C VAL A 427 0.69 7.54 7.80
N SER A 428 1.78 6.78 7.95
CA SER A 428 2.17 5.69 7.05
C SER A 428 1.10 4.62 6.91
N LEU A 429 0.36 4.34 7.99
CA LEU A 429 -0.72 3.36 8.05
C LEU A 429 -2.12 4.02 8.15
N ALA A 430 -2.23 5.26 7.70
CA ALA A 430 -3.50 5.99 7.68
C ALA A 430 -4.47 5.45 6.63
N GLU A 431 -5.75 5.38 7.00
CA GLU A 431 -6.85 5.20 6.05
C GLU A 431 -7.33 6.56 5.54
N ARG A 432 -7.63 6.64 4.24
CA ARG A 432 -7.92 7.89 3.52
C ARG A 432 -9.32 7.83 2.90
N PHE A 433 -10.19 8.75 3.30
CA PHE A 433 -11.58 8.84 2.85
C PHE A 433 -11.82 10.12 2.05
N HIS A 434 -12.46 10.02 0.88
CA HIS A 434 -12.73 11.18 0.00
C HIS A 434 -14.23 11.41 -0.22
N GLN A 435 -14.95 10.33 -0.45
CA GLN A 435 -16.41 10.27 -0.55
C GLN A 435 -16.80 8.86 -0.13
N THR A 436 -17.89 8.72 0.60
CA THR A 436 -18.42 7.41 1.00
C THR A 436 -19.89 7.28 0.59
N SER A 437 -20.31 6.05 0.29
CA SER A 437 -21.72 5.73 0.04
C SER A 437 -22.44 5.46 1.37
N GLY A 438 -22.53 6.49 2.22
CA GLY A 438 -23.02 6.39 3.59
C GLY A 438 -21.92 6.02 4.60
N TRP A 439 -22.31 5.42 5.72
CA TRP A 439 -21.36 5.02 6.78
C TRP A 439 -20.45 3.87 6.34
N GLN A 440 -19.17 4.16 6.22
CA GLN A 440 -18.12 3.20 5.94
C GLN A 440 -17.32 2.92 7.21
N PRO A 441 -17.07 1.64 7.55
CA PRO A 441 -16.25 1.30 8.71
C PRO A 441 -14.77 1.47 8.39
N PHE A 442 -14.00 1.85 9.41
CA PHE A 442 -12.56 1.67 9.45
C PHE A 442 -12.19 0.76 10.61
N THR A 443 -11.11 -0.02 10.44
CA THR A 443 -10.60 -0.92 11.45
C THR A 443 -9.08 -0.94 11.38
N PHE A 444 -8.39 -0.77 12.52
CA PHE A 444 -6.95 -0.97 12.63
C PHE A 444 -6.65 -2.06 13.64
N LEU A 445 -5.83 -3.03 13.26
CA LEU A 445 -5.17 -3.96 14.16
C LEU A 445 -3.70 -3.58 14.24
N ARG A 446 -3.22 -3.31 15.45
CA ARG A 446 -1.84 -2.92 15.74
C ARG A 446 -1.26 -3.76 16.86
N MET A 447 0.04 -3.86 16.94
CA MET A 447 0.74 -4.41 18.10
C MET A 447 1.58 -3.31 18.73
N ALA A 448 1.38 -3.06 20.02
CA ALA A 448 2.14 -2.02 20.73
C ALA A 448 3.63 -2.41 20.80
N PRO A 449 4.56 -1.59 20.25
CA PRO A 449 5.98 -1.92 20.23
C PRO A 449 6.65 -1.77 21.62
N SER A 450 6.06 -0.96 22.49
CA SER A 450 6.55 -0.67 23.84
C SER A 450 5.36 -0.37 24.77
N ASP A 451 5.62 -0.36 26.08
CA ASP A 451 4.67 0.18 27.06
C ASP A 451 4.41 1.66 26.79
N GLY A 452 3.15 2.09 26.86
CA GLY A 452 2.81 3.48 26.57
C GLY A 452 1.32 3.72 26.37
N ASN A 453 1.00 4.65 25.49
CA ASN A 453 -0.36 5.04 25.18
C ASN A 453 -0.64 5.00 23.68
N VAL A 454 -1.88 4.68 23.32
CA VAL A 454 -2.41 4.75 21.96
C VAL A 454 -3.44 5.87 21.86
N THR A 455 -3.35 6.67 20.81
CA THR A 455 -4.34 7.69 20.45
C THR A 455 -4.79 7.50 19.00
N VAL A 456 -6.04 7.84 18.70
CA VAL A 456 -6.60 7.88 17.35
C VAL A 456 -6.71 9.33 16.89
N THR A 457 -6.28 9.63 15.68
CA THR A 457 -6.24 10.98 15.11
C THR A 457 -7.04 11.04 13.81
N PHE A 458 -7.85 12.09 13.68
CA PHE A 458 -8.59 12.45 12.47
C PHE A 458 -8.06 13.76 11.92
N VAL A 459 -7.73 13.80 10.63
CA VAL A 459 -7.12 14.95 9.96
C VAL A 459 -7.88 15.25 8.68
N MET A 460 -8.34 16.49 8.53
CA MET A 460 -9.09 16.90 7.35
C MET A 460 -8.15 17.64 6.40
N MET A 461 -7.86 17.07 5.23
CA MET A 461 -7.06 17.69 4.16
C MET A 461 -7.92 18.23 3.02
N GLY A 462 -9.18 17.82 2.93
CA GLY A 462 -10.13 18.32 1.93
C GLY A 462 -10.98 19.47 2.46
N ILE A 463 -11.73 20.11 1.57
CA ILE A 463 -12.75 21.12 1.87
C ILE A 463 -14.12 20.46 1.74
N GLY A 464 -14.99 20.67 2.72
CA GLY A 464 -16.31 20.04 2.81
C GLY A 464 -16.56 19.43 4.19
N GLU A 465 -17.49 18.48 4.23
CA GLU A 465 -18.02 17.89 5.46
C GLU A 465 -17.64 16.41 5.59
N ALA A 466 -17.24 16.01 6.80
CA ALA A 466 -17.09 14.62 7.20
C ALA A 466 -17.77 14.35 8.55
N LYS A 467 -18.45 13.21 8.67
CA LYS A 467 -19.06 12.75 9.91
C LYS A 467 -18.33 11.51 10.44
N ILE A 468 -18.16 11.43 11.75
CA ILE A 468 -17.44 10.33 12.45
C ILE A 468 -18.31 9.84 13.60
N ASP A 469 -18.37 8.52 13.78
CA ASP A 469 -19.16 7.91 14.85
C ASP A 469 -18.55 6.60 15.37
N ASN A 470 -18.93 6.21 16.59
CA ASN A 470 -18.67 4.90 17.20
C ASN A 470 -17.20 4.46 17.21
N VAL A 471 -16.30 5.38 17.57
CA VAL A 471 -14.87 5.09 17.69
C VAL A 471 -14.61 4.29 18.97
N SER A 472 -13.92 3.17 18.85
CA SER A 472 -13.57 2.32 19.98
C SER A 472 -12.15 1.80 19.89
N VAL A 473 -11.55 1.58 21.07
CA VAL A 473 -10.23 0.97 21.22
C VAL A 473 -10.39 -0.22 22.17
N GLN A 474 -10.12 -1.41 21.67
CA GLN A 474 -10.18 -2.67 22.43
C GLN A 474 -8.80 -3.29 22.47
N LEU A 475 -8.48 -3.95 23.58
CA LEU A 475 -7.20 -4.63 23.77
C LEU A 475 -7.42 -6.14 23.71
N LEU A 476 -6.52 -6.87 23.08
CA LEU A 476 -6.57 -8.33 23.09
C LEU A 476 -6.10 -8.82 24.45
N GLU A 477 -6.97 -9.56 25.13
CA GLU A 477 -6.66 -10.23 26.38
C GLU A 477 -6.48 -11.73 26.10
N GLN A 478 -5.40 -12.30 26.63
CA GLN A 478 -5.21 -13.75 26.56
C GLN A 478 -6.12 -14.42 27.58
N SER A 479 -6.74 -15.54 27.18
CA SER A 479 -7.41 -16.41 28.14
C SER A 479 -6.39 -16.83 29.21
N ARG A 480 -6.60 -16.40 30.45
CA ARG A 480 -5.76 -16.84 31.57
C ARG A 480 -5.78 -18.37 31.56
N ARG A 481 -4.68 -19.01 31.18
CA ARG A 481 -4.45 -20.41 31.59
C ARG A 481 -4.69 -20.42 33.09
N SER A 482 -5.71 -21.16 33.53
CA SER A 482 -5.93 -21.42 34.94
C SER A 482 -4.59 -21.87 35.51
N LYS A 483 -4.10 -21.20 36.55
CA LYS A 483 -2.94 -21.69 37.31
C LYS A 483 -3.20 -23.18 37.58
N PRO A 484 -2.22 -24.08 37.36
CA PRO A 484 -2.38 -25.46 37.80
C PRO A 484 -2.79 -25.41 39.26
N ARG A 485 -3.94 -26.01 39.59
CA ARG A 485 -4.36 -26.20 40.98
C ARG A 485 -3.15 -26.83 41.69
N PRO A 486 -2.63 -26.25 42.79
CA PRO A 486 -1.50 -26.86 43.48
C PRO A 486 -1.90 -28.30 43.80
N ALA A 487 -1.01 -29.24 43.42
CA ALA A 487 -1.24 -30.65 43.67
C ALA A 487 -1.61 -30.82 45.14
N VAL A 488 -2.77 -31.43 45.39
CA VAL A 488 -3.11 -31.91 46.72
C VAL A 488 -1.99 -32.87 47.09
N GLN A 489 -1.12 -32.47 48.00
CA GLN A 489 -0.19 -33.38 48.64
C GLN A 489 -1.06 -34.41 49.37
N THR A 490 -1.20 -35.59 48.77
CA THR A 490 -1.62 -36.77 49.47
C THR A 490 -0.58 -37.01 50.57
N GLN A 491 -0.97 -36.74 51.82
CA GLN A 491 -0.20 -37.11 52.99
C GLN A 491 0.08 -38.60 52.91
N HIS A 492 1.33 -38.94 52.65
CA HIS A 492 1.85 -40.30 52.76
C HIS A 492 1.96 -40.59 54.26
N ASN A 493 1.00 -41.34 54.80
CA ASN A 493 1.12 -41.95 56.13
C ASN A 493 2.18 -43.06 56.05
N PRO A 494 3.30 -42.99 56.79
CA PRO A 494 4.20 -44.12 56.88
C PRO A 494 3.57 -45.20 57.77
N LEU A 495 3.41 -46.40 57.20
CA LEU A 495 2.99 -47.59 57.92
C LEU A 495 4.04 -48.00 58.96
N ILE A 496 3.51 -48.39 60.12
CA ILE A 496 4.16 -48.98 61.29
C ILE A 496 5.13 -50.09 60.89
N SER A 497 6.36 -50.03 61.42
CA SER A 497 7.31 -51.15 61.38
C SER A 497 7.02 -52.15 62.50
N PRO A 498 7.11 -53.47 62.26
CA PRO A 498 7.03 -54.48 63.32
C PRO A 498 8.42 -54.73 63.92
N THR A 499 8.50 -54.78 65.24
CA THR A 499 9.69 -55.21 65.97
C THR A 499 9.48 -56.61 66.54
N GLN A 500 10.57 -57.39 66.49
CA GLN A 500 10.98 -58.48 67.38
C GLN A 500 10.86 -59.94 66.91
N SER A 501 12.05 -60.51 66.74
CA SER A 501 12.43 -61.91 66.86
C SER A 501 12.16 -62.47 68.26
N ILE A 502 11.63 -63.71 68.36
CA ILE A 502 11.89 -64.62 69.49
C ILE A 502 11.89 -66.08 68.97
N PHE A 503 13.07 -66.70 68.95
CA PHE A 503 13.33 -68.12 69.29
C PHE A 503 13.95 -68.07 70.71
N ALA A 504 13.83 -69.00 71.66
CA ALA A 504 13.43 -70.42 71.77
C ALA A 504 13.25 -70.70 73.31
N PRO A 505 13.11 -71.94 73.87
CA PRO A 505 13.16 -73.27 73.26
C PRO A 505 12.06 -74.27 73.70
N ASN A 506 11.68 -75.17 72.78
CA ASN A 506 11.86 -76.63 72.84
C ASN A 506 11.18 -77.29 71.64
#